data_AF-A0A1V3JWW8-F1
#
_entry.id   AF-A0A1V3JWW8-F1
#
_cell.length_a   1.000
_cell.length_b   1.000
_cell.length_c   1.000
_cell.angle_alpha   90.00
_cell.angle_beta   90.00
_cell.angle_gamma   90.00
#
_symmetry.space_group_name_H-M   'P 1'
#
loop_
_entity.id
_entity.type
_entity.pdbx_description
1 polymer ?
#
loop_
_entity_poly.entity_id
_entity_poly.type
_entity_poly.pdbx_seq_one_letter_code
_entity_poly.pdbx_strand_id
1 'polypeptide(L)'
;MYISLQQLSEKPGVMELAQVTAQVGQPPADWRVIDKIIDGEDTSGVQPETLEKAQQAIARIEEVIADASALIDGYLRQRGYKLPFKQTPRILTTWARAIVRYSLHQHLISEEKNSPIVRDYRDALKLLQLVAEGKFSLGMEDELVPASGFPKFTKRDRVFTAETLKDY
;
A
#
# COMPACT_ATOMS: atom_id res chain seq x y z
N MET A 1 -5.67 -9.23 5.70
CA MET A 1 -5.97 -7.80 5.90
C MET A 1 -4.71 -7.11 6.40
N TYR A 2 -4.32 -5.98 5.80
CA TYR A 2 -3.04 -5.29 6.08
C TYR A 2 -3.19 -3.97 6.84
N ILE A 3 -4.40 -3.43 6.86
CA ILE A 3 -4.77 -2.21 7.59
C ILE A 3 -6.16 -2.40 8.18
N SER A 4 -6.40 -1.89 9.39
CA SER A 4 -7.73 -1.89 10.03
C SER A 4 -8.42 -0.54 9.92
N LEU A 5 -9.73 -0.54 10.17
CA LEU A 5 -10.51 0.69 10.29
C LEU A 5 -9.97 1.59 11.41
N GLN A 6 -9.59 1.03 12.57
CA GLN A 6 -8.94 1.79 13.66
C GLN A 6 -7.64 2.47 13.20
N GLN A 7 -6.82 1.79 12.41
CA GLN A 7 -5.58 2.40 11.92
C GLN A 7 -5.86 3.56 10.96
N LEU A 8 -6.97 3.52 10.22
CA LEU A 8 -7.40 4.60 9.34
C LEU A 8 -8.06 5.76 10.11
N SER A 9 -8.79 5.48 11.20
CA SER A 9 -9.36 6.51 12.09
C SER A 9 -8.27 7.35 12.74
N GLU A 10 -7.12 6.75 13.08
CA GLU A 10 -5.95 7.48 13.59
C GLU A 10 -5.22 8.25 12.48
N LYS A 11 -5.13 7.68 11.28
CA LYS A 11 -4.47 8.30 10.11
C LYS A 11 -5.05 7.76 8.80
N PRO A 12 -5.70 8.55 7.96
CA PRO A 12 -5.65 10.00 7.93
C PRO A 12 -6.50 10.73 8.98
N GLY A 13 -7.46 10.06 9.62
CA GLY A 13 -8.41 10.71 10.53
C GLY A 13 -9.85 10.43 10.15
N VAL A 14 -10.73 10.26 11.14
CA VAL A 14 -12.17 9.99 10.92
C VAL A 14 -12.86 11.11 10.12
N MET A 15 -12.45 12.36 10.33
CA MET A 15 -13.00 13.49 9.57
C MET A 15 -12.71 13.37 8.06
N GLU A 16 -11.50 12.96 7.68
CA GLU A 16 -11.16 12.73 6.27
C GLU A 16 -11.99 11.56 5.73
N LEU A 17 -12.08 10.46 6.47
CA LEU A 17 -12.87 9.27 6.09
C LEU A 17 -14.34 9.62 5.86
N ALA A 18 -14.94 10.43 6.71
CA ALA A 18 -16.32 10.89 6.57
C ALA A 18 -16.53 11.73 5.30
N GLN A 19 -15.56 12.59 4.95
CA GLN A 19 -15.62 13.41 3.75
C GLN A 19 -15.52 12.58 2.47
N VAL A 20 -14.59 11.63 2.43
CA VAL A 20 -14.27 10.88 1.20
C VAL A 20 -15.24 9.75 0.91
N THR A 21 -16.04 9.35 1.89
CA THR A 21 -17.11 8.36 1.73
C THR A 21 -18.44 8.99 1.31
N ALA A 22 -18.54 10.32 1.33
CA ALA A 22 -19.75 11.03 0.94
C ALA A 22 -20.11 10.78 -0.53
N GLN A 23 -21.38 10.51 -0.81
CA GLN A 23 -21.87 10.39 -2.17
C GLN A 23 -22.00 11.77 -2.82
N VAL A 24 -21.83 11.84 -4.14
CA VAL A 24 -21.96 13.09 -4.90
C VAL A 24 -23.34 13.71 -4.65
N GLY A 25 -23.36 14.95 -4.16
CA GLY A 25 -24.59 15.68 -3.86
C GLY A 25 -25.21 15.38 -2.49
N GLN A 26 -24.59 14.54 -1.66
CA GLN A 26 -25.00 14.32 -0.28
C GLN A 26 -23.97 14.91 0.70
N PRO A 27 -24.41 15.44 1.86
CA PRO A 27 -23.47 15.83 2.91
C PRO A 27 -22.74 14.59 3.47
N PRO A 28 -21.48 14.73 3.92
CA PRO A 28 -20.77 13.64 4.58
C PRO A 28 -21.49 13.21 5.85
N ALA A 29 -21.31 11.94 6.22
CA ALA A 29 -21.76 11.44 7.52
C ALA A 29 -21.07 12.21 8.67
N ASP A 30 -21.71 12.29 9.84
CA ASP A 30 -21.08 12.93 10.99
C ASP A 30 -19.90 12.09 11.48
N TRP A 31 -18.70 12.64 11.34
CA TRP A 31 -17.46 11.97 11.72
C TRP A 31 -17.44 11.59 13.20
N ARG A 32 -18.13 12.32 14.10
CA ARG A 32 -18.19 11.97 15.53
C ARG A 32 -18.98 10.69 15.77
N VAL A 33 -20.01 10.46 14.96
CA VAL A 33 -20.79 9.22 15.03
C VAL A 33 -19.98 8.06 14.48
N ILE A 34 -19.23 8.27 13.40
CA ILE A 34 -18.28 7.26 12.90
C ILE A 34 -17.24 6.92 13.96
N ASP A 35 -16.63 7.93 14.61
CA ASP A 35 -15.61 7.76 15.65
C ASP A 35 -16.14 6.92 16.82
N LYS A 36 -17.34 7.25 17.30
CA LYS A 36 -18.05 6.47 18.33
C LYS A 36 -18.28 5.01 17.95
N ILE A 37 -18.70 4.75 16.71
CA ILE A 37 -18.91 3.37 16.24
C ILE A 37 -17.58 2.62 16.19
N ILE A 38 -16.51 3.27 15.71
CA ILE A 38 -15.18 2.68 15.60
C ILE A 38 -14.63 2.32 16.99
N ASP A 39 -14.78 3.22 17.97
CA ASP A 39 -14.31 3.01 19.34
C ASP A 39 -15.25 2.10 20.18
N GLY A 40 -16.38 1.69 19.61
CA GLY A 40 -17.35 0.82 20.29
C GLY A 40 -18.13 1.52 21.41
N GLU A 41 -18.27 2.85 21.33
CA GLU A 41 -19.03 3.65 22.28
C GLU A 41 -20.55 3.47 22.14
N ASP A 42 -21.30 3.89 23.16
CA ASP A 42 -22.75 3.92 23.11
C ASP A 42 -23.27 4.92 22.05
N THR A 43 -24.12 4.40 21.17
CA THR A 43 -24.78 5.12 20.07
C THR A 43 -26.29 5.25 20.26
N SER A 44 -26.84 4.81 21.41
CA SER A 44 -28.29 4.79 21.69
C SER A 44 -28.98 6.17 21.60
N GLY A 45 -28.24 7.26 21.83
CA GLY A 45 -28.76 8.64 21.71
C GLY A 45 -28.63 9.28 20.32
N VAL A 46 -28.08 8.56 19.34
CA VAL A 46 -27.89 9.07 17.97
C VAL A 46 -29.17 8.87 17.15
N GLN A 47 -29.53 9.86 16.34
CA GLN A 47 -30.69 9.76 15.44
C GLN A 47 -30.52 8.60 14.45
N PRO A 48 -31.55 7.78 14.19
CA PRO A 48 -31.44 6.59 13.34
C PRO A 48 -30.88 6.88 11.94
N GLU A 49 -31.31 7.97 11.30
CA GLU A 49 -30.83 8.37 9.97
C GLU A 49 -29.34 8.75 9.96
N THR A 50 -28.86 9.39 11.04
CA THR A 50 -27.44 9.73 11.19
C THR A 50 -26.60 8.48 11.42
N LEU A 51 -27.11 7.55 12.24
CA LEU A 51 -26.46 6.27 12.50
C LEU A 51 -26.33 5.43 11.22
N GLU A 52 -27.41 5.36 10.44
CA GLU A 52 -27.42 4.62 9.17
C GLU A 52 -26.39 5.19 8.18
N LYS A 53 -26.31 6.51 8.01
CA LYS A 53 -25.30 7.16 7.15
C LYS A 53 -23.87 6.85 7.61
N ALA A 54 -23.62 6.85 8.91
CA ALA A 54 -22.31 6.50 9.46
C ALA A 54 -21.95 5.03 9.21
N GLN A 55 -22.91 4.11 9.39
CA GLN A 55 -22.72 2.69 9.09
C GLN A 55 -22.47 2.43 7.61
N GLN A 56 -23.19 3.11 6.71
CA GLN A 56 -22.96 3.02 5.27
C GLN A 56 -21.55 3.51 4.89
N ALA A 57 -21.10 4.62 5.49
CA ALA A 57 -19.74 5.12 5.29
C ALA A 57 -18.68 4.10 5.76
N ILE A 58 -18.87 3.50 6.94
CA ILE A 58 -17.99 2.45 7.48
C ILE A 58 -17.95 1.24 6.56
N ALA A 59 -19.10 0.72 6.13
CA ALA A 59 -19.18 -0.43 5.23
C ALA A 59 -18.41 -0.21 3.93
N ARG A 60 -18.51 1.00 3.35
CA ARG A 60 -17.73 1.39 2.16
C ARG A 60 -16.22 1.38 2.43
N ILE A 61 -15.78 1.86 3.60
CA ILE A 61 -14.36 1.84 3.96
C ILE A 61 -13.87 0.39 4.09
N GLU A 62 -14.65 -0.47 4.74
CA GLU A 62 -14.32 -1.88 4.93
C GLU A 62 -14.22 -2.65 3.60
N GLU A 63 -15.12 -2.37 2.65
CA GLU A 63 -15.05 -2.89 1.28
C GLU A 63 -13.73 -2.49 0.60
N VAL A 64 -13.36 -1.21 0.67
CA VAL A 64 -12.12 -0.72 0.08
C VAL A 64 -10.87 -1.30 0.77
N ILE A 65 -10.91 -1.53 2.10
CA ILE A 65 -9.84 -2.23 2.82
C ILE A 65 -9.71 -3.68 2.31
N ALA A 66 -10.82 -4.36 2.08
CA ALA A 66 -10.83 -5.72 1.55
C ALA A 66 -10.23 -5.77 0.14
N ASP A 67 -10.64 -4.86 -0.75
CA ASP A 67 -10.11 -4.75 -2.11
C ASP A 67 -8.61 -4.45 -2.12
N ALA A 68 -8.16 -3.48 -1.31
CA ALA A 68 -6.75 -3.15 -1.17
C ALA A 68 -5.95 -4.36 -0.64
N SER A 69 -6.54 -5.13 0.28
CA SER A 69 -5.91 -6.35 0.80
C SER A 69 -5.80 -7.43 -0.27
N ALA A 70 -6.84 -7.64 -1.08
CA ALA A 70 -6.82 -8.60 -2.19
C ALA A 70 -5.79 -8.22 -3.26
N LEU A 71 -5.65 -6.93 -3.56
CA LEU A 71 -4.64 -6.43 -4.49
C LEU A 71 -3.22 -6.71 -3.99
N ILE A 72 -2.93 -6.39 -2.72
CA ILE A 72 -1.62 -6.67 -2.10
C ILE A 72 -1.33 -8.17 -2.11
N ASP A 73 -2.32 -8.99 -1.71
CA ASP A 73 -2.22 -10.45 -1.73
C ASP A 73 -1.80 -10.97 -3.11
N GLY A 74 -2.31 -10.38 -4.20
CA GLY A 74 -1.96 -10.74 -5.58
C GLY A 74 -0.46 -10.64 -5.86
N TYR A 75 0.15 -9.49 -5.55
CA TYR A 75 1.59 -9.28 -5.70
C TYR A 75 2.42 -10.22 -4.83
N LEU A 76 1.97 -10.44 -3.58
CA LEU A 76 2.69 -11.30 -2.64
C LEU A 76 2.63 -12.78 -3.05
N ARG A 77 1.47 -13.25 -3.54
CA ARG A 77 1.35 -14.61 -4.08
C ARG A 77 2.17 -14.79 -5.35
N GLN A 78 2.25 -13.79 -6.22
CA GLN A 78 3.11 -13.81 -7.40
C GLN A 78 4.59 -13.99 -7.03
N ARG A 79 5.05 -13.35 -5.93
CA ARG A 79 6.40 -13.56 -5.38
C ARG A 79 6.61 -14.96 -4.79
N GLY A 80 5.54 -15.67 -4.46
CA GLY A 80 5.56 -17.00 -3.85
C GLY A 80 5.42 -17.00 -2.32
N TYR A 81 5.01 -15.89 -1.69
CA TYR A 81 4.74 -15.90 -0.26
C TYR A 81 3.52 -16.77 0.08
N LYS A 82 3.62 -17.49 1.20
CA LYS A 82 2.48 -18.19 1.80
C LYS A 82 1.71 -17.21 2.68
N LEU A 83 0.44 -17.00 2.35
CA LEU A 83 -0.47 -16.13 3.09
C LEU A 83 -1.53 -16.97 3.85
N PRO A 84 -2.03 -16.48 4.99
CA PRO A 84 -1.66 -15.22 5.65
C PRO A 84 -0.28 -15.31 6.33
N PHE A 85 0.40 -14.17 6.46
CA PHE A 85 1.63 -14.09 7.25
C PHE A 85 1.35 -14.36 8.73
N LYS A 86 2.31 -15.01 9.42
CA LYS A 86 2.29 -15.10 10.89
C LYS A 86 2.49 -13.74 11.55
N GLN A 87 3.40 -12.95 11.00
CA GLN A 87 3.65 -11.56 11.39
C GLN A 87 3.65 -10.70 10.12
N THR A 88 2.71 -9.77 10.02
CA THR A 88 2.60 -8.89 8.86
C THR A 88 3.69 -7.81 8.91
N PRO A 89 4.55 -7.68 7.88
CA PRO A 89 5.52 -6.59 7.80
C PRO A 89 4.83 -5.22 7.85
N ARG A 90 5.31 -4.33 8.74
CA ARG A 90 4.70 -3.00 8.96
C ARG A 90 4.61 -2.15 7.69
N ILE A 91 5.52 -2.35 6.74
CA ILE A 91 5.52 -1.63 5.46
C ILE A 91 4.24 -1.89 4.65
N LEU A 92 3.66 -3.09 4.76
CA LEU A 92 2.40 -3.43 4.07
C LEU A 92 1.24 -2.60 4.61
N THR A 93 1.22 -2.25 5.89
CA THR A 93 0.22 -1.34 6.45
C THR A 93 0.34 0.06 5.85
N THR A 94 1.56 0.54 5.59
CA THR A 94 1.77 1.84 4.92
C THR A 94 1.25 1.82 3.48
N TRP A 95 1.56 0.76 2.73
CA TRP A 95 1.09 0.63 1.35
C TRP A 95 -0.42 0.42 1.25
N ALA A 96 -0.99 -0.41 2.12
CA ALA A 96 -2.43 -0.60 2.21
C ALA A 96 -3.15 0.73 2.51
N ARG A 97 -2.59 1.55 3.41
CA ARG A 97 -3.13 2.90 3.69
C ARG A 97 -3.16 3.78 2.45
N ALA A 98 -2.06 3.82 1.69
CA ALA A 98 -1.97 4.64 0.48
C ALA A 98 -2.99 4.17 -0.57
N ILE A 99 -3.15 2.85 -0.75
CA ILE A 99 -4.11 2.26 -1.68
C ILE A 99 -5.55 2.58 -1.24
N VAL A 100 -5.91 2.30 0.02
CA VAL A 100 -7.27 2.59 0.54
C VAL A 100 -7.60 4.07 0.41
N ARG A 101 -6.67 4.95 0.84
CA ARG A 101 -6.85 6.39 0.77
C ARG A 101 -7.07 6.84 -0.68
N TYR A 102 -6.27 6.38 -1.63
CA TYR A 102 -6.47 6.71 -3.04
C TYR A 102 -7.82 6.22 -3.57
N SER A 103 -8.17 4.96 -3.32
CA SER A 103 -9.44 4.36 -3.77
C SER A 103 -10.66 5.15 -3.27
N LEU A 104 -10.64 5.60 -2.01
CA LEU A 104 -11.73 6.44 -1.47
C LEU A 104 -11.80 7.83 -2.13
N HIS A 105 -10.68 8.39 -2.58
CA HIS A 105 -10.62 9.71 -3.21
C HIS A 105 -10.87 9.70 -4.72
N GLN A 106 -10.94 8.54 -5.38
CA GLN A 106 -10.98 8.46 -6.86
C GLN A 106 -12.10 9.30 -7.50
N HIS A 107 -13.24 9.47 -6.83
CA HIS A 107 -14.36 10.26 -7.35
C HIS A 107 -14.26 11.77 -7.06
N LEU A 108 -13.28 12.21 -6.27
CA LEU A 108 -13.13 13.59 -5.81
C LEU A 108 -11.91 14.31 -6.41
N ILE A 109 -11.01 13.59 -7.08
CA ILE A 109 -9.76 14.16 -7.60
C ILE A 109 -10.00 14.78 -8.97
N SER A 110 -10.08 16.11 -9.02
CA SER A 110 -10.09 16.88 -10.28
C SER A 110 -8.69 17.14 -10.84
N GLU A 111 -7.63 17.09 -10.01
CA GLU A 111 -6.25 17.32 -10.44
C GLU A 111 -5.28 16.23 -9.94
N GLU A 112 -5.11 15.18 -10.74
CA GLU A 112 -4.29 14.01 -10.37
C GLU A 112 -2.77 14.28 -10.35
N LYS A 113 -2.29 15.27 -11.12
CA LYS A 113 -0.84 15.37 -11.42
C LYS A 113 0.04 15.73 -10.23
N ASN A 114 -0.48 16.45 -9.23
CA ASN A 114 0.30 16.92 -8.08
C ASN A 114 -0.27 16.47 -6.71
N SER A 115 -1.23 15.53 -6.72
CA SER A 115 -1.81 15.06 -5.46
C SER A 115 -0.86 14.12 -4.73
N PRO A 116 -0.52 14.39 -3.45
CA PRO A 116 0.31 13.49 -2.65
C PRO A 116 -0.33 12.11 -2.49
N ILE A 117 -1.67 12.02 -2.53
CA ILE A 117 -2.41 10.75 -2.45
C ILE A 117 -2.13 9.87 -3.68
N VAL A 118 -2.18 10.47 -4.88
CA VAL A 118 -1.91 9.77 -6.14
C VAL A 118 -0.45 9.32 -6.20
N ARG A 119 0.48 10.18 -5.74
CA ARG A 119 1.90 9.83 -5.65
C ARG A 119 2.13 8.64 -4.72
N ASP A 120 1.63 8.71 -3.49
CA ASP A 120 1.83 7.66 -2.48
C ASP A 120 1.22 6.32 -2.93
N TYR A 121 0.08 6.35 -3.64
CA TYR A 121 -0.51 5.17 -4.28
C TYR A 121 0.37 4.57 -5.38
N ARG A 122 0.86 5.41 -6.31
CA ARG A 122 1.77 4.96 -7.39
C ARG A 122 3.06 4.37 -6.83
N ASP A 123 3.61 4.99 -5.78
CA ASP A 123 4.80 4.49 -5.10
C ASP A 123 4.54 3.14 -4.41
N ALA A 124 3.38 2.98 -3.75
CA ALA A 124 2.97 1.71 -3.16
C ALA A 124 2.85 0.60 -4.21
N LEU A 125 2.17 0.85 -5.33
CA LEU A 125 2.06 -0.13 -6.43
C LEU A 125 3.42 -0.48 -7.03
N LYS A 126 4.28 0.52 -7.23
CA LYS A 126 5.65 0.31 -7.74
C LYS A 126 6.46 -0.57 -6.81
N LEU A 127 6.40 -0.34 -5.50
CA LEU A 127 7.12 -1.15 -4.52
C LEU A 127 6.58 -2.58 -4.44
N LEU A 128 5.25 -2.75 -4.51
CA LEU A 128 4.61 -4.08 -4.60
C LEU A 128 5.05 -4.84 -5.86
N GLN A 129 5.14 -4.15 -7.00
CA GLN A 129 5.67 -4.73 -8.23
C GLN A 129 7.14 -5.14 -8.07
N LEU A 130 7.98 -4.31 -7.43
CA LEU A 130 9.38 -4.67 -7.15
C LEU A 130 9.50 -5.87 -6.19
N VAL A 131 8.56 -6.02 -5.24
CA VAL A 131 8.46 -7.23 -4.40
C VAL A 131 8.12 -8.44 -5.25
N ALA A 132 7.11 -8.35 -6.12
CA ALA A 132 6.72 -9.44 -7.02
C ALA A 132 7.87 -9.87 -7.95
N GLU A 133 8.70 -8.91 -8.38
CA GLU A 133 9.90 -9.15 -9.20
C GLU A 133 11.12 -9.64 -8.40
N GLY A 134 11.04 -9.74 -7.06
CA GLY A 134 12.15 -10.14 -6.20
C GLY A 134 13.28 -9.10 -6.09
N LYS A 135 13.01 -7.84 -6.46
CA LYS A 135 13.94 -6.70 -6.39
C LYS A 135 13.83 -5.90 -5.09
N PHE A 136 12.74 -6.10 -4.35
CA PHE A 136 12.53 -5.53 -3.02
C PHE A 136 12.21 -6.66 -2.05
N SER A 137 12.91 -6.72 -0.92
CA SER A 137 12.68 -7.72 0.12
C SER A 137 11.78 -7.15 1.21
N LEU A 138 10.81 -7.95 1.65
CA LEU A 138 9.98 -7.60 2.80
C LEU A 138 10.66 -7.91 4.15
N GLY A 139 11.90 -8.42 4.11
CA GLY A 139 12.54 -9.06 5.26
C GLY A 139 11.99 -10.47 5.49
N MET A 140 12.17 -11.02 6.70
CA MET A 140 11.68 -12.36 7.07
C MET A 140 12.18 -13.50 6.16
N GLU A 141 13.50 -13.75 6.16
CA GLU A 141 14.15 -14.82 5.36
C GLU A 141 13.90 -14.73 3.84
N ASP A 142 13.34 -13.61 3.37
CA ASP A 142 13.16 -13.32 1.96
C ASP A 142 14.50 -12.96 1.32
N GLU A 143 15.18 -14.00 0.84
CA GLU A 143 16.39 -13.85 0.04
C GLU A 143 16.06 -13.09 -1.24
N LEU A 144 16.73 -11.95 -1.41
CA LEU A 144 16.74 -11.22 -2.66
C LEU A 144 17.39 -12.08 -3.74
N VAL A 145 16.88 -11.98 -4.97
CA VAL A 145 17.59 -12.56 -6.11
C VAL A 145 18.97 -11.89 -6.14
N PRO A 146 20.07 -12.66 -6.02
CA PRO A 146 21.40 -12.08 -6.08
C PRO A 146 21.52 -11.33 -7.41
N ALA A 147 22.00 -10.09 -7.38
CA ALA A 147 22.21 -9.32 -8.59
C ALA A 147 23.08 -10.15 -9.56
N SER A 148 22.45 -10.73 -10.58
CA SER A 148 23.13 -11.65 -11.47
C SER A 148 24.02 -10.84 -12.40
N GLY A 149 25.32 -10.81 -12.09
CA GLY A 149 26.32 -10.14 -12.91
C GLY A 149 27.46 -9.61 -12.08
N PHE A 150 28.40 -10.47 -11.70
CA PHE A 150 29.75 -9.96 -11.46
C PHE A 150 30.24 -9.31 -12.78
N PRO A 151 30.87 -8.13 -12.74
CA PRO A 151 31.51 -7.59 -13.93
C PRO A 151 32.50 -8.63 -14.47
N LYS A 152 32.18 -9.20 -15.64
CA LYS A 152 33.07 -10.11 -16.36
C LYS A 152 34.14 -9.26 -17.03
N PHE A 153 35.32 -9.21 -16.43
CA PHE A 153 36.50 -8.67 -17.08
C PHE A 153 37.09 -9.75 -17.98
N THR A 154 36.93 -9.60 -19.30
CA THR A 154 37.73 -10.34 -20.27
C THR A 154 39.04 -9.61 -20.45
N LYS A 155 40.12 -10.16 -19.88
CA LYS A 155 41.47 -9.66 -20.12
C LYS A 155 41.91 -10.14 -21.52
N ARG A 156 42.44 -9.24 -22.35
CA ARG A 156 43.17 -9.65 -23.56
C ARG A 156 44.50 -10.29 -23.15
N ASP A 157 44.96 -11.29 -23.88
CA ASP A 157 46.27 -11.88 -23.65
C ASP A 157 47.35 -10.79 -23.68
N ARG A 158 48.35 -10.94 -22.80
CA ARG A 158 49.39 -9.92 -22.62
C ARG A 158 50.25 -9.88 -23.88
N VAL A 159 50.13 -8.82 -24.68
CA VAL A 159 50.89 -8.64 -25.93
C VAL A 159 52.38 -8.43 -25.69
N PHE A 160 52.75 -7.87 -24.54
CA PHE A 160 54.14 -7.70 -24.12
C PHE A 160 54.49 -8.75 -23.06
N THR A 161 54.99 -9.91 -23.50
CA THR A 161 55.62 -10.90 -22.63
C THR A 161 57.15 -10.77 -22.68
N ALA A 162 57.85 -11.37 -21.71
CA ALA A 162 59.29 -11.48 -21.76
C ALA A 162 59.76 -12.20 -23.04
N GLU A 163 58.95 -13.11 -23.57
CA GLU A 163 59.22 -13.82 -24.81
C GLU A 163 59.05 -12.94 -26.05
N THR A 164 58.04 -12.07 -26.10
CA THR A 164 57.81 -11.16 -27.23
C THR A 164 58.76 -9.95 -27.25
N LEU A 165 59.47 -9.70 -26.15
CA LEU A 165 60.41 -8.58 -25.98
C LEU A 165 61.88 -8.99 -26.11
N LYS A 166 62.18 -10.25 -26.40
CA LYS A 166 63.57 -10.74 -26.47
C LYS A 166 64.35 -10.25 -27.70
N ASP A 167 63.63 -9.73 -28.71
CA ASP A 167 64.17 -9.36 -30.03
C ASP A 167 64.17 -7.83 -30.28
N TYR A 168 63.93 -7.04 -29.23
CA TYR A 168 64.06 -5.57 -29.19
C TYR A 168 65.08 -5.16 -28.13
#